data_AF-A0A7Y9W7H6-F1
#
_entry.id   AF-A0A7Y9W7H6-F1
#
_cell.length_a   1.000
_cell.length_b   1.000
_cell.length_c   1.000
_cell.angle_alpha   90.00
_cell.angle_beta   90.00
_cell.angle_gamma   90.00
#
_symmetry.space_group_name_H-M   'P 1'
#
loop_
_entity.id
_entity.type
_entity.pdbx_description
1 polymer ?
#
loop_
_entity_poly.entity_id
_entity_poly.type
_entity_poly.pdbx_seq_one_letter_code
_entity_poly.pdbx_strand_id
1 'polypeptide(L)'
;MRGVVTLAIALSLPEAMPGRDLILVASFAVILVTVLGQGTTIGPLIHWINPDHADEQNAHHLSEPQAWARLEAAQLAAVLPLAHGPDGSVIHPRLLEQYTYRASMTEAYQSETAYPSDVRAAHYDVVLAAVAAARVELLRLHRTGLIHDELLSVLEHDLDLQEIAATHGKG
;
A
#
# COMPACT_ATOMS: atom_id res chain seq x y z
N MET A 1 2.07 1.09 -30.37
CA MET A 1 1.86 1.83 -31.64
C MET A 1 2.77 1.39 -32.79
N ARG A 2 3.76 0.50 -32.61
CA ARG A 2 4.57 -0.03 -33.74
C ARG A 2 3.83 -1.18 -34.42
N GLY A 3 3.85 -1.21 -35.76
CA GLY A 3 3.34 -2.31 -36.58
C GLY A 3 1.92 -2.15 -37.11
N VAL A 4 1.01 -1.48 -36.39
CA VAL A 4 -0.39 -1.33 -36.84
C VAL A 4 -0.49 -0.52 -38.14
N VAL A 5 0.25 0.59 -38.25
CA VAL A 5 0.27 1.43 -39.46
C VAL A 5 0.96 0.71 -40.63
N THR A 6 2.06 -0.01 -40.37
CA THR A 6 2.78 -0.78 -41.40
C THR A 6 1.93 -1.93 -41.95
N LEU A 7 1.21 -2.64 -41.07
CA LEU A 7 0.31 -3.71 -41.47
C LEU A 7 -0.92 -3.17 -42.20
N ALA A 8 -1.48 -2.03 -41.76
CA ALA A 8 -2.59 -1.37 -42.44
C ALA A 8 -2.22 -0.94 -43.86
N ILE A 9 -1.04 -0.35 -44.07
CA ILE A 9 -0.54 0.02 -45.40
C ILE A 9 -0.31 -1.24 -46.26
N ALA A 10 0.27 -2.30 -45.69
CA ALA A 10 0.51 -3.54 -46.41
C ALA A 10 -0.79 -4.25 -46.85
N LEU A 11 -1.84 -4.22 -46.01
CA LEU A 11 -3.16 -4.77 -46.32
C LEU A 11 -3.97 -3.90 -47.29
N SER A 12 -3.66 -2.60 -47.39
CA SER A 12 -4.32 -1.65 -48.29
C SER A 12 -3.85 -1.77 -49.76
N LEU A 13 -2.85 -2.63 -50.05
CA LEU A 13 -2.35 -2.86 -51.40
C LEU A 13 -3.38 -3.62 -52.27
N PRO A 14 -3.66 -3.15 -53.51
CA PRO A 14 -4.61 -3.80 -54.43
C PRO A 14 -4.22 -5.25 -54.74
N GLU A 15 -5.19 -6.16 -54.78
CA GLU A 15 -4.94 -7.60 -55.01
C GLU A 15 -4.25 -7.89 -56.35
N ALA A 16 -4.48 -7.06 -57.37
CA ALA A 16 -3.89 -7.21 -58.70
C ALA A 16 -2.41 -6.76 -58.79
N MET A 17 -1.82 -6.26 -57.69
CA MET A 17 -0.44 -5.76 -57.71
C MET A 17 0.57 -6.92 -57.68
N PRO A 18 1.47 -7.03 -58.67
CA PRO A 18 2.51 -8.04 -58.65
C PRO A 18 3.45 -7.83 -57.45
N GLY A 19 3.72 -8.90 -56.69
CA GLY A 19 4.62 -8.87 -55.54
C GLY A 19 3.98 -8.48 -54.19
N ARG A 20 2.66 -8.29 -54.13
CA ARG A 20 1.92 -7.98 -52.90
C ARG A 20 2.20 -8.95 -51.74
N ASP A 21 2.17 -10.25 -52.00
CA ASP A 21 2.43 -11.26 -50.98
C ASP A 21 3.84 -11.16 -50.41
N LEU A 22 4.81 -10.80 -51.25
CA LEU A 22 6.18 -10.57 -50.81
C LEU A 22 6.28 -9.39 -49.84
N ILE A 23 5.54 -8.31 -50.12
CA ILE A 23 5.47 -7.11 -49.27
C ILE A 23 4.78 -7.44 -47.94
N LEU A 24 3.71 -8.23 -47.95
CA LEU A 24 3.01 -8.66 -46.74
C LEU A 24 3.92 -9.51 -45.83
N VAL A 25 4.60 -10.51 -46.40
CA VAL A 25 5.53 -11.38 -45.67
C VAL A 25 6.70 -10.56 -45.11
N ALA A 26 7.28 -9.66 -45.90
CA ALA A 26 8.38 -8.80 -45.45
C ALA A 26 7.93 -7.86 -44.31
N SER A 27 6.76 -7.24 -44.45
CA SER A 27 6.19 -6.36 -43.43
C SER A 27 5.95 -7.11 -42.11
N PHE A 28 5.39 -8.32 -42.19
CA PHE A 28 5.15 -9.16 -41.03
C PHE A 28 6.46 -9.58 -40.35
N ALA A 29 7.46 -9.99 -41.15
CA ALA A 29 8.79 -10.36 -40.64
C ALA A 29 9.47 -9.19 -39.91
N VAL A 30 9.41 -7.98 -40.46
CA VAL A 30 9.98 -6.77 -39.83
C VAL A 30 9.27 -6.43 -38.52
N ILE A 31 7.94 -6.51 -38.47
CA ILE A 31 7.17 -6.29 -37.24
C ILE A 31 7.56 -7.33 -36.19
N LEU A 32 7.64 -8.61 -36.56
CA LEU A 32 7.99 -9.69 -35.65
C LEU A 32 9.40 -9.47 -35.06
N VAL A 33 10.39 -9.19 -35.91
CA VAL A 33 11.78 -8.94 -35.48
C VAL A 33 11.86 -7.71 -34.57
N THR A 34 11.14 -6.64 -34.88
CA THR A 34 11.18 -5.42 -34.05
C THR A 34 10.48 -5.60 -32.71
N VAL A 35 9.36 -6.32 -32.65
CA VAL A 35 8.64 -6.60 -31.40
C VAL A 35 9.44 -7.55 -30.51
N LEU A 36 9.93 -8.67 -31.08
CA LEU A 36 10.72 -9.62 -30.32
C LEU A 36 12.07 -9.04 -29.93
N GLY A 37 12.79 -8.42 -30.87
CA GLY A 37 14.10 -7.83 -30.63
C GLY A 37 14.03 -6.71 -29.58
N GLN A 38 13.10 -5.76 -29.70
CA GLN A 38 12.99 -4.69 -28.70
C GLN A 38 12.43 -5.22 -27.38
N GLY A 39 11.47 -6.14 -27.41
CA GLY A 39 10.89 -6.74 -26.21
C GLY A 39 11.91 -7.50 -25.38
N THR A 40 12.78 -8.30 -25.99
CA THR A 40 13.81 -9.05 -25.26
C THR A 40 15.06 -8.24 -24.95
N THR A 41 15.33 -7.14 -25.67
CA THR A 41 16.50 -6.28 -25.39
C THR A 41 16.29 -5.36 -24.19
N ILE A 42 15.04 -4.96 -23.89
CA ILE A 42 14.75 -4.06 -22.77
C ILE A 42 15.12 -4.68 -21.42
N GLY A 43 14.84 -5.96 -21.18
CA GLY A 43 15.16 -6.63 -19.90
C GLY A 43 16.66 -6.58 -19.55
N PRO A 44 17.55 -7.06 -20.42
CA PRO A 44 19.00 -6.96 -20.25
C PRO A 44 19.49 -5.51 -20.18
N LEU A 45 18.89 -4.59 -20.95
CA LEU A 45 19.27 -3.18 -20.95
C LEU A 45 18.93 -2.49 -19.62
N ILE A 46 17.77 -2.79 -19.02
CA ILE A 46 17.41 -2.32 -17.68
C ILE A 46 18.42 -2.82 -16.66
N HIS A 47 18.79 -4.10 -16.72
CA HIS A 47 19.78 -4.67 -15.81
C HIS A 47 21.18 -4.05 -16.02
N TRP A 48 21.57 -3.77 -17.27
CA TRP A 48 22.86 -3.19 -17.62
C TRP A 48 22.98 -1.69 -17.27
N ILE A 49 21.89 -0.93 -17.39
CA ILE A 49 21.82 0.48 -16.94
C ILE A 49 21.88 0.61 -15.41
N ASN A 50 21.83 -0.52 -14.70
CA ASN A 50 22.21 -0.66 -13.30
C ASN A 50 21.37 0.23 -12.35
N PRO A 51 20.14 -0.19 -12.02
CA PRO A 51 19.36 0.42 -10.95
C PRO A 51 19.93 0.14 -9.55
N ASP A 52 21.04 -0.59 -9.40
CA ASP A 52 21.65 -0.83 -8.08
C ASP A 52 22.21 0.46 -7.45
N HIS A 53 22.34 1.56 -8.21
CA HIS A 53 22.61 2.89 -7.63
C HIS A 53 21.37 3.52 -6.97
N ALA A 54 20.16 2.98 -7.19
CA ALA A 54 18.98 3.30 -6.39
C ALA A 54 19.07 2.66 -4.99
N ASP A 55 19.78 1.53 -4.85
CA ASP A 55 20.01 0.91 -3.54
C ASP A 55 20.98 1.73 -2.68
N GLU A 56 21.99 2.39 -3.28
CA GLU A 56 22.85 3.35 -2.55
C GLU A 56 22.08 4.61 -2.11
N GLN A 57 21.08 5.06 -2.88
CA GLN A 57 20.19 6.16 -2.46
C GLN A 57 19.19 5.73 -1.38
N ASN A 58 18.74 4.46 -1.40
CA ASN A 58 17.91 3.88 -0.36
C ASN A 58 18.67 3.57 0.94
N ALA A 59 19.99 3.43 0.90
CA ALA A 59 20.81 3.18 2.09
C ALA A 59 20.72 4.31 3.14
N HIS A 60 20.31 5.52 2.74
CA HIS A 60 20.05 6.63 3.65
C HIS A 60 18.60 6.72 4.16
N HIS A 61 17.67 5.99 3.55
CA HIS A 61 16.27 5.98 3.99
C HIS A 61 16.04 4.87 5.01
N LEU A 62 15.34 5.23 6.08
CA LEU A 62 14.93 4.24 7.08
C LEU A 62 13.99 3.23 6.45
N SER A 63 14.17 1.96 6.79
CA SER A 63 13.14 0.96 6.49
C SER A 63 11.84 1.34 7.21
N GLU A 64 10.70 0.91 6.68
CA GLU A 64 9.39 1.18 7.30
C GLU A 64 9.35 0.78 8.79
N PRO A 65 9.84 -0.41 9.22
CA PRO A 65 9.93 -0.75 10.65
C PRO A 65 10.79 0.23 11.47
N GLN A 66 11.92 0.69 10.92
CA GLN A 66 12.80 1.66 11.59
C GLN A 66 12.18 3.05 11.68
N ALA A 67 11.39 3.45 10.68
CA ALA A 67 10.65 4.70 10.69
C ALA A 67 9.53 4.66 11.76
N TRP A 68 8.75 3.57 11.78
CA TRP A 68 7.73 3.36 12.81
C TRP A 68 8.33 3.31 14.23
N ALA A 69 9.47 2.65 14.42
CA ALA A 69 10.14 2.58 15.73
C ALA A 69 10.46 3.98 16.26
N ARG A 70 11.01 4.85 15.40
CA ARG A 70 11.32 6.23 15.76
C ARG A 70 10.07 7.06 16.04
N LEU A 71 9.02 6.91 15.24
CA LEU A 71 7.77 7.64 15.43
C LEU A 71 7.09 7.25 16.75
N GLU A 72 7.00 5.95 17.05
CA GLU A 72 6.34 5.48 18.27
C GLU A 72 7.17 5.78 19.52
N ALA A 73 8.50 5.73 19.44
CA ALA A 73 9.37 6.20 20.52
C ALA A 73 9.17 7.69 20.80
N ALA A 74 9.04 8.53 19.76
CA ALA A 74 8.76 9.96 19.92
C ALA A 74 7.37 10.20 20.53
N GLN A 75 6.36 9.42 20.13
CA GLN A 75 5.02 9.49 20.73
C GLN A 75 5.05 9.11 22.21
N LEU A 76 5.72 8.01 22.57
CA LEU A 76 5.86 7.60 23.97
C LEU A 76 6.57 8.68 24.80
N ALA A 77 7.65 9.27 24.28
CA ALA A 77 8.36 10.35 24.95
C ALA A 77 7.46 11.57 25.22
N ALA A 78 6.53 11.89 24.32
CA ALA A 78 5.55 12.96 24.51
C ALA A 78 4.45 12.59 25.52
N VAL A 79 4.00 11.33 25.52
CA VAL A 79 2.94 10.84 26.41
C VAL A 79 3.44 10.66 27.84
N LEU A 80 4.68 10.23 28.05
CA LEU A 80 5.24 9.94 29.37
C LEU A 80 5.08 11.09 30.39
N PRO A 81 5.41 12.37 30.09
CA PRO A 81 5.21 13.46 31.03
C PRO A 81 3.73 13.83 31.24
N LEU A 82 2.87 13.61 30.24
CA LEU A 82 1.43 13.90 30.31
C LEU A 82 0.64 12.81 31.04
N ALA A 83 1.16 11.58 31.02
CA ALA A 83 0.56 10.45 31.72
C ALA A 83 0.77 10.51 33.23
N HIS A 84 1.72 11.32 33.72
CA HIS A 84 2.01 11.50 35.13
C HIS A 84 1.48 12.84 35.64
N GLY A 85 0.92 12.84 36.84
CA GLY A 85 0.48 14.04 37.53
C GLY A 85 1.61 14.80 38.21
N PRO A 86 1.31 15.99 38.76
CA PRO A 86 2.26 16.81 39.52
C PRO A 86 2.91 16.04 40.69
N ASP A 87 2.19 15.06 41.23
CA ASP A 87 2.61 14.24 42.37
C ASP A 87 3.35 12.96 41.96
N GLY A 88 3.62 12.77 40.66
CA GLY A 88 4.28 11.57 40.13
C GLY A 88 3.36 10.34 39.98
N SER A 89 2.06 10.48 40.24
CA SER A 89 1.06 9.41 40.04
C SER A 89 0.68 9.28 38.56
N VAL A 90 0.39 8.05 38.10
CA VAL A 90 -0.07 7.82 36.72
C VAL A 90 -1.55 8.20 36.60
N ILE A 91 -1.85 9.30 35.90
CA ILE A 91 -3.21 9.79 35.65
C ILE A 91 -3.88 8.97 34.53
N HIS A 92 -3.10 8.55 33.54
CA HIS A 92 -3.61 7.83 32.36
C HIS A 92 -2.93 6.47 32.16
N PRO A 93 -3.21 5.47 33.03
CA PRO A 93 -2.49 4.20 33.00
C PRO A 93 -2.69 3.42 31.70
N ARG A 94 -3.91 3.46 31.14
CA ARG A 94 -4.23 2.72 29.90
C ARG A 94 -3.61 3.34 28.65
N LEU A 95 -3.50 4.66 28.58
CA LEU A 95 -2.76 5.33 27.51
C LEU A 95 -1.27 5.05 27.64
N LEU A 96 -0.71 5.15 28.84
CA LEU A 96 0.70 4.85 29.08
C LEU A 96 1.02 3.41 28.67
N GLU A 97 0.21 2.45 29.10
CA GLU A 97 0.35 1.03 28.73
C GLU A 97 0.28 0.83 27.22
N GLN A 98 -0.70 1.43 26.54
CA GLN A 98 -0.87 1.30 25.10
C GLN A 98 0.32 1.86 24.30
N TYR A 99 0.78 3.07 24.61
CA TYR A 99 1.93 3.67 23.92
C TYR A 99 3.24 2.97 24.25
N THR A 100 3.40 2.48 25.49
CA THR A 100 4.57 1.69 25.89
C THR A 100 4.60 0.36 25.15
N TYR A 101 3.47 -0.34 25.07
CA TYR A 101 3.34 -1.60 24.35
C TYR A 101 3.71 -1.43 22.87
N ARG A 102 3.15 -0.41 22.19
CA ARG A 102 3.47 -0.11 20.80
C ARG A 102 4.96 0.14 20.57
N ALA A 103 5.54 1.06 21.33
CA ALA A 103 6.96 1.38 21.22
C ALA A 103 7.86 0.17 21.47
N SER A 104 7.55 -0.65 22.48
CA SER A 104 8.31 -1.87 22.78
C SER A 104 8.22 -2.92 21.67
N MET A 105 7.06 -3.06 21.04
CA MET A 105 6.88 -3.97 19.91
C MET A 105 7.73 -3.49 18.73
N THR A 106 7.67 -2.20 18.40
CA THR A 106 8.40 -1.69 17.22
C THR A 106 9.89 -1.58 17.42
N GLU A 107 10.35 -1.36 18.65
CA GLU A 107 11.76 -1.51 19.00
C GLU A 107 12.24 -2.96 18.87
N ALA A 108 11.45 -3.94 19.34
CA ALA A 108 11.83 -5.35 19.30
C ALA A 108 12.00 -5.90 17.88
N TYR A 109 11.25 -5.36 16.91
CA TYR A 109 11.24 -5.84 15.52
C TYR A 109 11.86 -4.85 14.52
N GLN A 110 12.56 -3.80 14.98
CA GLN A 110 13.19 -2.82 14.09
C GLN A 110 14.30 -3.40 13.20
N SER A 111 14.91 -4.52 13.62
CA SER A 111 15.97 -5.24 12.91
C SER A 111 15.46 -6.42 12.08
N GLU A 112 14.21 -6.83 12.26
CA GLU A 112 13.60 -7.91 11.49
C GLU A 112 13.13 -7.37 10.12
N THR A 113 13.32 -8.19 9.07
CA THR A 113 12.77 -7.91 7.74
C THR A 113 11.25 -8.07 7.68
N ALA A 114 10.66 -8.82 8.61
CA ALA A 114 9.22 -8.99 8.72
C ALA A 114 8.82 -9.13 10.20
N TYR A 115 7.83 -8.34 10.59
CA TYR A 115 7.19 -8.43 11.89
C TYR A 115 6.35 -9.73 12.00
N PRO A 116 6.26 -10.39 13.16
CA PRO A 116 5.38 -11.55 13.32
C PRO A 116 3.92 -11.13 13.09
N SER A 117 3.37 -11.60 11.97
CA SER A 117 2.00 -11.31 11.50
C SER A 117 0.94 -11.76 12.48
N ASP A 118 1.18 -12.85 13.19
CA ASP A 118 0.09 -13.61 13.81
C ASP A 118 -0.48 -12.92 15.07
N VAL A 119 0.40 -12.37 15.91
CA VAL A 119 -0.01 -11.65 17.13
C VAL A 119 -0.67 -10.32 16.78
N ARG A 120 -0.14 -9.65 15.75
CA ARG A 120 -0.65 -8.36 15.28
C ARG A 120 -2.02 -8.52 14.60
N ALA A 121 -2.15 -9.51 13.73
CA ALA A 121 -3.40 -9.84 13.07
C ALA A 121 -4.50 -10.18 14.06
N ALA A 122 -4.21 -11.01 15.06
CA ALA A 122 -5.17 -11.35 16.11
C ALA A 122 -5.64 -10.12 16.90
N HIS A 123 -4.75 -9.17 17.21
CA HIS A 123 -5.12 -7.93 17.90
C HIS A 123 -6.07 -7.07 17.05
N TYR A 124 -5.72 -6.83 15.79
CA TYR A 124 -6.53 -5.99 14.91
C TYR A 124 -7.83 -6.67 14.46
N ASP A 125 -7.89 -8.00 14.42
CA ASP A 125 -9.14 -8.74 14.19
C ASP A 125 -10.19 -8.44 15.28
N VAL A 126 -9.77 -8.27 16.54
CA VAL A 126 -10.68 -7.87 17.62
C VAL A 126 -11.20 -6.45 17.41
N VAL A 127 -10.34 -5.53 16.96
CA VAL A 127 -10.73 -4.14 16.65
C VAL A 127 -11.72 -4.12 15.49
N LEU A 128 -11.44 -4.84 14.40
CA LEU A 128 -12.33 -4.94 13.24
C LEU A 128 -13.69 -5.55 13.61
N ALA A 129 -13.70 -6.56 14.49
CA ALA A 129 -14.96 -7.12 15.01
C ALA A 129 -15.78 -6.09 15.80
N ALA A 130 -15.13 -5.25 16.60
CA ALA A 130 -15.78 -4.18 17.34
C ALA A 130 -16.36 -3.10 16.39
N VAL A 131 -15.61 -2.70 15.37
CA VAL A 131 -16.06 -1.74 14.34
C VAL A 131 -17.25 -2.29 13.56
N ALA A 132 -17.20 -3.57 13.17
CA ALA A 132 -18.31 -4.23 12.49
C ALA A 132 -19.59 -4.23 13.34
N ALA A 133 -19.47 -4.52 14.64
CA ALA A 133 -20.60 -4.45 15.57
C ALA A 133 -21.16 -3.02 15.71
N ALA A 134 -20.28 -2.01 15.79
CA ALA A 134 -20.69 -0.60 15.85
C ALA A 134 -21.44 -0.17 14.58
N ARG A 135 -20.98 -0.59 13.39
CA ARG A 135 -21.65 -0.28 12.12
C ARG A 135 -23.06 -0.86 12.04
N VAL A 136 -23.27 -2.08 12.56
CA VAL A 136 -24.62 -2.68 12.65
C VAL A 136 -25.54 -1.84 13.52
N GLU A 137 -25.07 -1.39 14.68
CA GLU A 137 -25.86 -0.56 15.59
C GLU A 137 -26.14 0.83 15.01
N LEU A 138 -25.16 1.45 14.35
CA LEU A 138 -25.31 2.74 13.68
C LEU A 138 -26.44 2.70 12.63
N LEU A 139 -26.44 1.66 11.80
CA LEU A 139 -27.51 1.44 10.81
C LEU A 139 -28.86 1.17 11.47
N ARG A 140 -28.90 0.47 12.61
CA ARG A 140 -30.14 0.25 13.36
C ARG A 140 -30.69 1.57 13.88
N LEU A 141 -29.86 2.40 14.52
CA LEU A 141 -30.25 3.71 15.04
C LEU A 141 -30.83 4.59 13.93
N HIS A 142 -30.19 4.61 12.76
CA HIS A 142 -30.67 5.36 11.61
C HIS A 142 -32.02 4.85 11.09
N ARG A 143 -32.17 3.52 10.91
CA ARG A 143 -33.44 2.92 10.47
C ARG A 143 -34.60 3.15 11.45
N THR A 144 -34.31 3.27 12.74
CA THR A 144 -35.31 3.61 13.77
C THR A 144 -35.62 5.09 13.88
N GLY A 145 -34.95 5.95 13.09
CA GLY A 145 -35.12 7.41 13.12
C GLY A 145 -34.53 8.08 14.36
N LEU A 146 -33.68 7.39 15.13
CA LEU A 146 -33.03 7.95 16.31
C LEU A 146 -31.86 8.88 15.94
N ILE A 147 -31.29 8.72 14.75
CA ILE A 147 -30.24 9.58 14.20
C ILE A 147 -30.61 10.03 12.79
N HIS A 148 -30.28 11.28 12.49
CA HIS A 148 -30.47 11.90 11.18
C HIS A 148 -29.26 11.62 10.27
N ASP A 149 -29.43 11.77 8.95
CA ASP A 149 -28.41 11.48 7.92
C ASP A 149 -27.07 12.20 8.18
N GLU A 150 -27.10 13.43 8.67
CA GLU A 150 -25.88 14.20 8.96
C GLU A 150 -25.05 13.53 10.07
N LEU A 151 -25.71 13.13 11.17
CA LEU A 151 -25.03 12.43 12.26
C LEU A 151 -24.57 11.03 11.85
N LEU A 152 -25.36 10.34 11.02
CA LEU A 152 -24.97 9.07 10.42
C LEU A 152 -23.64 9.22 9.66
N SER A 153 -23.55 10.21 8.76
CA SER A 153 -22.36 10.42 7.93
C SER A 153 -21.11 10.72 8.76
N VAL A 154 -21.24 11.52 9.83
CA VAL A 154 -20.12 11.82 10.74
C VAL A 154 -19.64 10.56 11.47
N LEU A 155 -20.57 9.77 12.02
CA LEU A 155 -20.21 8.56 12.76
C LEU A 155 -19.68 7.45 11.84
N GLU A 156 -20.21 7.35 10.62
CA GLU A 156 -19.71 6.42 9.61
C GLU A 156 -18.27 6.76 9.21
N HIS A 157 -17.96 8.05 9.01
CA HIS A 157 -16.60 8.49 8.73
C HIS A 157 -15.61 8.14 9.86
N ASP A 158 -16.01 8.31 11.13
CA ASP A 158 -15.16 7.93 12.26
C ASP A 158 -14.89 6.42 12.31
N LEU A 159 -15.92 5.60 12.08
CA LEU A 159 -15.77 4.14 12.00
C LEU A 159 -14.89 3.71 10.82
N ASP A 160 -14.99 4.38 9.67
CA ASP A 160 -14.14 4.13 8.51
C ASP A 160 -12.67 4.44 8.82
N LEU A 161 -12.38 5.53 9.53
CA LEU A 161 -11.02 5.84 9.96
C LEU A 161 -10.47 4.78 10.93
N GLN A 162 -11.30 4.27 11.84
CA GLN A 162 -10.92 3.17 12.74
C GLN A 162 -10.65 1.88 11.97
N GLU A 163 -11.48 1.54 10.98
CA GLU A 163 -11.31 0.36 10.12
C GLU A 163 -10.02 0.44 9.29
N ILE A 164 -9.74 1.61 8.69
CA ILE A 164 -8.52 1.86 7.91
C ILE A 164 -7.29 1.73 8.81
N ALA A 165 -7.32 2.30 10.01
CA ALA A 165 -6.21 2.20 10.95
C ALA A 165 -5.96 0.75 11.38
N ALA A 166 -7.02 -0.01 11.68
CA ALA A 166 -6.91 -1.42 12.07
C ALA A 166 -6.43 -2.31 10.91
N THR A 167 -6.87 -2.04 9.68
CA THR A 167 -6.48 -2.81 8.49
C THR A 167 -5.00 -2.59 8.16
N HIS A 168 -4.51 -1.35 8.16
CA HIS A 168 -3.08 -1.07 8.02
C HIS A 168 -2.26 -1.67 9.17
N GLY A 169 -2.82 -1.63 10.39
CA GLY A 169 -2.22 -2.27 11.53
C GLY A 169 -2.03 -3.77 11.35
N LYS A 170 -2.99 -4.47 10.74
CA LYS A 170 -2.95 -5.92 10.53
C LYS A 170 -1.85 -6.40 9.58
N GLY A 171 -1.48 -5.59 8.59
CA GLY A 171 -0.55 -5.93 7.51
C GLY A 171 -1.25 -6.14 6.19
#